data_AF-A0A5K1F0L5-F1
#
_entry.id   AF-A0A5K1F0L5-F1
#
_cell.length_a   1.000
_cell.length_b   1.000
_cell.length_c   1.000
_cell.angle_alpha   90.00
_cell.angle_beta   90.00
_cell.angle_gamma   90.00
#
_symmetry.space_group_name_H-M   'P 1'
#
loop_
_entity.id
_entity.type
_entity.pdbx_description
1 polymer ?
#
loop_
_entity_poly.entity_id
_entity_poly.type
_entity_poly.pdbx_seq_one_letter_code
_entity_poly.pdbx_strand_id
1 'polypeptide(L)' 'PAPSKTDPRWATWALEDSQVKVWIISSVSADIQPLILRKSTAYDMWTVLARMYGRKKRVLRTYQIKRSIYSLKQGDLS' A
#
# COMPACT_ATOMS: atom_id res chain seq x y z
N PRO A 1 12.77 9.47 5.57
CA PRO A 1 13.08 8.79 6.86
C PRO A 1 12.73 9.72 8.02
N ALA A 2 12.16 9.19 9.10
CA ALA A 2 11.90 10.00 10.30
C ALA A 2 13.24 10.48 10.90
N PRO A 3 13.34 11.74 11.34
CA PRO A 3 14.54 12.24 12.03
C PRO A 3 14.70 11.56 13.39
N SER A 4 15.87 11.69 14.01
CA SER A 4 16.06 11.25 15.40
C SER A 4 15.13 12.03 16.33
N LYS A 5 14.67 11.42 17.42
CA LYS A 5 13.87 12.13 18.44
C LYS A 5 14.63 13.26 19.14
N THR A 6 15.96 13.22 19.10
CA THR A 6 16.85 14.25 19.64
C THR A 6 17.09 15.38 18.64
N ASP A 7 16.62 15.25 17.40
CA ASP A 7 16.74 16.29 16.38
C ASP A 7 15.79 17.45 16.70
N PRO A 8 16.25 18.72 16.69
CA PRO A 8 15.37 19.88 16.87
C PRO A 8 14.16 19.92 15.92
N ARG A 9 14.26 19.30 14.75
CA ARG A 9 13.18 19.23 13.74
C ARG A 9 12.15 18.14 14.03
N TRP A 10 12.39 17.28 15.02
CA TRP A 10 11.49 16.16 15.36
C TRP A 10 10.06 16.62 15.61
N ALA A 11 9.87 17.72 16.36
CA ALA A 11 8.55 18.22 16.73
C ALA A 11 7.74 18.63 15.48
N THR A 12 8.35 19.40 14.58
CA THR A 12 7.72 19.81 13.31
C THR A 12 7.41 18.59 12.45
N TRP A 13 8.38 17.69 12.29
CA TRP A 13 8.18 16.48 11.50
C TRP A 13 7.06 15.59 12.03
N ALA A 14 6.96 15.40 13.36
CA ALA A 14 5.94 14.58 13.98
C ALA A 14 4.53 15.19 13.82
N LEU A 15 4.43 16.52 13.84
CA LEU A 15 3.19 17.23 13.56
C LEU A 15 2.75 17.02 12.11
N GLU A 16 3.66 17.23 11.15
CA GLU A 16 3.40 17.02 9.73
C GLU A 16 3.02 15.57 9.43
N ASP A 17 3.76 14.60 9.97
CA ASP A 17 3.44 13.17 9.82
C ASP A 17 2.03 12.87 10.35
N SER A 18 1.68 13.37 11.54
CA SER A 18 0.35 13.20 12.13
C SER A 18 -0.77 13.80 11.27
N GLN A 19 -0.55 14.99 10.68
CA GLN A 19 -1.51 15.60 9.76
C GLN A 19 -1.74 14.73 8.52
N VAL A 20 -0.67 14.23 7.91
CA VAL A 20 -0.78 13.35 6.75
C VAL A 20 -1.46 12.02 7.11
N LYS A 21 -1.21 11.47 8.30
CA LYS A 21 -1.93 10.26 8.79
C LYS A 21 -3.44 10.49 8.82
N VAL A 22 -3.90 11.64 9.32
CA VAL A 22 -5.32 12.00 9.33
C VAL A 22 -5.88 12.07 7.92
N TRP A 23 -5.19 12.75 6.99
CA TRP A 23 -5.62 12.83 5.59
C TRP A 23 -5.73 11.46 4.92
N ILE A 24 -4.77 10.56 5.18
CA ILE A 24 -4.83 9.21 4.64
C ILE A 24 -6.04 8.46 5.20
N ILE A 25 -6.28 8.50 6.52
CA ILE A 25 -7.42 7.81 7.16
C ILE A 25 -8.75 8.31 6.62
N SER A 26 -8.88 9.64 6.45
CA SER A 26 -10.11 10.24 5.91
C SER A 26 -10.33 9.96 4.42
N SER A 27 -9.27 9.59 3.70
CA SER A 27 -9.33 9.35 2.25
C SER A 27 -9.56 7.88 1.87
N VAL A 28 -9.58 6.97 2.85
CA VAL A 28 -9.84 5.54 2.62
C VAL A 28 -11.17 5.12 3.22
N SER A 29 -11.80 4.11 2.63
CA SER A 29 -13.02 3.51 3.15
C SER A 29 -12.78 2.81 4.49
N ALA A 30 -13.82 2.70 5.32
CA ALA A 30 -13.73 2.20 6.69
C ALA A 30 -13.20 0.77 6.80
N ASP A 31 -13.43 -0.07 5.79
CA ASP A 31 -12.91 -1.43 5.67
C ASP A 31 -11.38 -1.48 5.44
N ILE A 32 -10.79 -0.41 4.91
CA ILE A 32 -9.35 -0.30 4.64
C ILE A 32 -8.60 0.25 5.86
N GLN A 33 -9.24 1.09 6.69
CA GLN A 33 -8.60 1.76 7.83
C GLN A 33 -7.86 0.81 8.80
N PRO A 34 -8.41 -0.37 9.19
CA PRO A 34 -7.72 -1.29 10.11
C PRO A 34 -6.34 -1.75 9.62
N LEU A 35 -6.11 -1.75 8.30
CA LEU A 35 -4.85 -2.17 7.68
C LEU A 35 -3.71 -1.16 7.89
N ILE A 36 -4.06 0.11 8.08
CA ILE A 36 -3.11 1.23 8.15
C ILE A 36 -3.01 1.85 9.54
N LEU A 37 -4.03 1.73 10.39
CA LEU A 37 -4.05 2.34 11.74
C LEU A 37 -2.91 1.87 12.66
N ARG A 38 -2.39 0.65 12.47
CA ARG A 38 -1.28 0.10 13.26
C ARG A 38 0.11 0.63 12.86
N LYS A 39 0.18 1.55 11.90
CA LYS A 39 1.46 2.02 11.36
C LYS A 39 1.98 3.25 12.11
N SER A 40 3.28 3.24 12.33
CA SER A 40 4.02 4.28 13.05
C SER A 40 3.93 5.61 12.33
N THR A 41 4.16 5.62 11.02
CA THR A 41 4.28 6.84 10.21
C THR A 41 3.26 6.89 9.06
N ALA A 42 2.97 8.08 8.55
CA ALA A 42 2.18 8.25 7.32
C ALA A 42 2.84 7.55 6.13
N TYR A 43 4.17 7.55 6.08
CA TYR A 43 4.94 6.84 5.06
C TYR A 43 4.67 5.33 5.07
N ASP A 44 4.63 4.72 6.26
CA ASP A 44 4.33 3.30 6.42
C ASP A 44 2.89 2.97 5.99
N MET A 45 1.94 3.84 6.31
CA MET A 45 0.53 3.73 5.88
C MET A 45 0.45 3.75 4.35
N TRP A 46 1.06 4.76 3.72
CA TRP A 46 1.08 4.91 2.27
C TRP A 46 1.76 3.72 1.58
N THR A 47 2.85 3.21 2.15
CA THR A 47 3.56 2.06 1.60
C THR A 47 2.70 0.80 1.59
N VAL A 48 1.90 0.55 2.63
CA VAL A 48 0.94 -0.57 2.63
C VAL A 48 -0.12 -0.39 1.54
N LEU A 49 -0.71 0.80 1.44
CA LEU A 49 -1.72 1.09 0.41
C LEU A 49 -1.14 0.93 -0.99
N ALA A 50 0.05 1.47 -1.24
CA ALA A 50 0.75 1.34 -2.52
C ALA A 50 1.09 -0.11 -2.87
N ARG A 51 1.41 -0.97 -1.89
CA ARG A 51 1.64 -2.41 -2.12
C ARG A 51 0.35 -3.16 -2.44
N MET A 52 -0.76 -2.80 -1.80
CA MET A 52 -2.04 -3.49 -1.96
C MET A 52 -2.78 -3.07 -3.24
N TYR A 53 -2.81 -1.76 -3.48
CA TYR A 53 -3.63 -1.14 -4.52
C TYR A 53 -2.80 -0.52 -5.67
N GLY A 54 -1.47 -0.53 -5.56
CA GLY A 54 -0.59 -0.05 -6.61
C GLY A 54 -0.61 -0.90 -7.88
N ARG A 55 -0.31 -0.26 -9.01
CA ARG A 55 -0.41 -0.84 -10.37
C ARG A 55 0.41 -2.12 -10.59
N LYS A 56 1.46 -2.39 -9.81
CA LYS A 56 2.34 -3.56 -10.00
C LYS A 56 1.62 -4.91 -9.90
N LYS A 57 0.58 -5.04 -9.05
CA LYS A 57 -0.22 -6.28 -8.94
C LYS A 57 -1.09 -6.56 -10.17
N ARG A 58 -1.54 -5.51 -10.88
CA ARG A 58 -2.42 -5.68 -12.05
C ARG A 58 -1.69 -6.35 -13.22
N VAL A 59 -0.43 -5.98 -13.46
CA VAL A 59 0.39 -6.55 -14.56
C VAL A 59 0.64 -8.05 -14.35
N LEU A 60 1.02 -8.46 -13.14
CA LEU A 60 1.24 -9.88 -12.81
C LEU A 60 -0.05 -10.70 -12.91
N ARG A 61 -1.18 -10.17 -12.43
CA ARG A 61 -2.47 -10.85 -12.52
C ARG A 61 -2.94 -11.01 -13.96
N THR A 62 -2.78 -10.00 -14.81
CA THR A 62 -3.07 -10.11 -16.25
C THR A 62 -2.19 -11.17 -16.92
N TYR A 63 -0.90 -11.23 -16.60
CA TYR A 63 -0.02 -12.28 -17.10
C TYR A 63 -0.44 -13.68 -16.66
N GLN A 64 -0.76 -13.87 -15.38
CA GLN A 64 -1.24 -15.15 -14.85
C GLN A 64 -2.54 -15.61 -15.53
N ILE A 65 -3.50 -14.70 -15.72
CA ILE A 65 -4.76 -14.99 -16.42
C ILE A 65 -4.49 -15.36 -17.89
N LYS A 66 -3.63 -14.61 -18.59
CA LYS A 66 -3.26 -14.96 -19.97
C LYS A 66 -2.61 -16.34 -20.03
N ARG A 67 -1.67 -16.63 -19.13
CA ARG A 67 -1.00 -17.93 -19.05
C ARG A 67 -1.98 -19.06 -18.76
N SER A 68 -2.93 -18.88 -17.84
CA SER A 68 -3.94 -19.90 -17.54
C SER A 68 -4.88 -20.16 -18.72
N ILE A 69 -5.27 -19.11 -19.46
CA ILE A 69 -6.07 -19.27 -20.69
C ILE A 69 -5.28 -20.06 -21.74
N TYR A 70 -3.98 -19.78 -21.93
CA TYR A 70 -3.15 -20.52 -22.87
C TYR A 70 -2.93 -21.98 -22.45
N SER A 71 -2.74 -22.26 -21.16
CA SER A 71 -2.56 -23.64 -20.67
C SER A 71 -3.85 -24.46 -20.76
N LEU A 72 -5.03 -23.84 -20.60
CA LEU A 72 -6.31 -24.52 -20.77
C LEU A 72 -6.55 -24.97 -22.22
N LYS A 73 -5.91 -24.34 -23.22
CA LYS A 73 -6.02 -24.75 -24.63
C LYS A 73 -5.04 -25.84 -25.04
N GLN A 74 -4.06 -26.18 -24.20
CA GLN A 74 -2.97 -27.09 -24.54
C GLN A 74 -2.97 -28.28 -23.56
N GLY A 75 -4.00 -29.13 -23.64
CA GLY A 75 -4.13 -30.30 -22.77
C GLY A 75 -5.41 -31.14 -22.97
N ASP A 76 -6.53 -30.53 -23.38
CA ASP A 76 -7.83 -31.23 -23.51
C ASP A 76 -8.09 -31.87 -24.89
N LEU A 77 -7.04 -32.08 -25.70
CA LEU A 77 -7.10 -32.77 -26.99
C LEU A 77 -6.07 -33.91 -27.06
N SER A 78 -6.02 -34.74 -26.02
CA SER A 78 -5.36 -36.04 -26.08
C SER A 78 -6.28 -37.17 -25.64
#